data_AF-A0A957VJP5-F1
#
_entry.id   AF-A0A957VJP5-F1
#
_cell.length_a   1.000
_cell.length_b   1.000
_cell.length_c   1.000
_cell.angle_alpha   90.00
_cell.angle_beta   90.00
_cell.angle_gamma   90.00
#
_symmetry.space_group_name_H-M   'P 1'
#
loop_
_entity.id
_entity.type
_entity.pdbx_description
1 polymer ?
#
loop_
_entity_poly.entity_id
_entity_poly.type
_entity_poly.pdbx_seq_one_letter_code
_entity_poly.pdbx_strand_id
1 'polypeptide(L)' 'MDDVVAAIDAAAPAVAGRISYVPAPLPHPPTVDATPLDRAIGAQHYTPLSTGVAATVDHFRWAIAHDKIDVARVLG' A
#
# COMPACT_ATOMS: atom_id res chain seq x y z
N MET A 1 -4.40 6.01 -8.52
CA MET A 1 -4.80 4.63 -8.19
C MET A 1 -4.04 3.63 -9.04
N ASP A 2 -3.88 3.90 -10.33
CA ASP A 2 -3.14 3.02 -11.24
C ASP A 2 -1.70 2.71 -10.76
N ASP A 3 -0.99 3.68 -10.19
CA ASP A 3 0.34 3.45 -9.60
C ASP A 3 0.34 2.45 -8.42
N VAL A 4 -0.75 2.45 -7.63
CA VAL A 4 -0.92 1.53 -6.51
C VAL A 4 -1.21 0.12 -7.03
N VAL A 5 -2.12 -0.01 -8.02
CA VAL A 5 -2.42 -1.29 -8.67
C VAL A 5 -1.16 -1.88 -9.30
N ALA A 6 -0.40 -1.07 -10.06
CA ALA A 6 0.84 -1.51 -10.68
C ALA A 6 1.88 -1.97 -9.66
N ALA A 7 2.02 -1.26 -8.54
CA ALA A 7 2.93 -1.66 -7.46
C ALA A 7 2.51 -2.98 -6.80
N ILE A 8 1.20 -3.20 -6.59
CA ILE A 8 0.70 -4.46 -6.02
C ILE A 8 0.87 -5.61 -7.01
N ASP A 9 0.52 -5.43 -8.28
CA ASP A 9 0.68 -6.44 -9.32
C ASP A 9 2.14 -6.87 -9.48
N ALA A 10 3.09 -5.92 -9.38
CA ALA A 10 4.52 -6.23 -9.38
C ALA A 10 4.96 -7.03 -8.15
N ALA A 11 4.44 -6.71 -6.95
CA ALA A 11 4.77 -7.39 -5.70
C ALA A 11 4.07 -8.75 -5.53
N ALA A 12 2.91 -8.93 -6.16
CA ALA A 12 2.11 -10.15 -6.12
C ALA A 12 1.62 -10.55 -7.53
N PRO A 13 2.52 -11.04 -8.42
CA PRO A 13 2.17 -11.34 -9.81
C PRO A 13 1.06 -12.39 -9.95
N ALA A 14 0.91 -13.29 -8.97
CA ALA A 14 -0.12 -14.33 -8.97
C ALA A 14 -1.56 -13.79 -8.93
N VAL A 15 -1.75 -12.51 -8.55
CA VAL A 15 -3.07 -11.87 -8.50
C VAL A 15 -3.19 -10.71 -9.50
N ALA A 16 -2.23 -10.57 -10.41
CA ALA A 16 -2.22 -9.49 -11.38
C ALA A 16 -3.51 -9.44 -12.21
N GLY A 17 -4.02 -8.23 -12.45
CA GLY A 17 -5.27 -8.01 -13.18
C GLY A 17 -6.54 -8.41 -12.42
N ARG A 18 -6.45 -8.84 -11.16
CA ARG A 18 -7.62 -9.15 -10.32
C ARG A 18 -8.04 -8.01 -9.40
N ILE A 19 -7.24 -6.95 -9.30
CA ILE A 19 -7.49 -5.81 -8.43
C ILE A 19 -8.51 -4.88 -9.12
N SER A 20 -9.60 -4.58 -8.42
CA SER A 20 -10.61 -3.62 -8.87
C SER A 20 -10.76 -2.49 -7.85
N TYR A 21 -11.21 -1.33 -8.31
CA TYR A 21 -11.53 -0.19 -7.46
C TYR A 21 -12.65 0.64 -8.09
N VAL A 22 -13.36 1.41 -7.27
CA VAL A 22 -14.34 2.37 -7.76
C VAL A 22 -13.60 3.67 -8.12
N PRO A 23 -13.62 4.12 -9.38
CA PRO A 23 -12.92 5.33 -9.81
C PRO A 23 -13.75 6.58 -9.45
N ALA A 24 -14.06 6.72 -8.16
CA ALA A 24 -14.71 7.89 -7.60
C ALA A 24 -13.64 8.78 -6.94
N PRO A 25 -13.66 10.10 -7.19
CA PRO A 25 -12.83 11.03 -6.44
C PRO A 25 -13.11 10.91 -4.95
N LEU A 26 -12.06 10.78 -4.14
CA LEU A 26 -12.20 10.89 -2.69
C LEU A 26 -12.61 12.33 -2.34
N PRO A 27 -13.37 12.55 -1.24
CA PRO A 27 -13.81 13.88 -0.83
C PRO A 27 -12.68 14.67 -0.16
N HIS A 28 -11.47 14.61 -0.74
CA HIS A 28 -10.23 15.18 -0.22
C HIS A 28 -9.44 15.81 -1.38
N PRO A 29 -8.59 16.81 -1.13
CA PRO A 29 -7.69 17.34 -2.15
C PRO A 29 -6.76 16.24 -2.72
N PRO A 30 -6.39 16.31 -4.00
CA PRO A 30 -5.49 15.31 -4.62
C PRO A 30 -4.06 15.37 -4.07
N THR A 31 -3.66 16.51 -3.51
CA THR A 31 -2.35 16.74 -2.90
C THR A 31 -2.50 17.58 -1.65
N VAL A 32 -1.68 17.28 -0.64
CA VAL A 32 -1.59 18.06 0.59
C VAL A 32 -0.22 18.74 0.61
N ASP A 33 -0.17 20.02 0.98
CA ASP A 33 1.09 20.72 1.17
C ASP A 33 1.84 20.14 2.39
N ALA A 34 3.02 19.56 2.14
CA ALA A 34 3.87 18.99 3.16
C ALA A 34 4.76 20.04 3.86
N THR A 35 4.84 21.27 3.35
CA THR A 35 5.70 22.34 3.89
C THR A 35 5.49 22.62 5.40
N PRO A 36 4.26 22.59 5.94
CA PRO A 36 4.05 22.75 7.38
C PRO A 36 4.68 21.60 8.20
N LEU A 37 4.62 20.37 7.68
CA LEU A 37 5.22 19.20 8.32
C LEU A 37 6.75 19.29 8.26
N ASP A 38 7.30 19.60 7.10
CA ASP A 38 8.75 19.72 6.91
C ASP A 38 9.37 20.81 7.81
N ARG A 39 8.65 21.92 8.03
CA ARG A 39 9.09 22.96 8.98
C ARG A 39 9.06 22.51 10.44
N ALA A 40 8.14 21.61 10.80
CA ALA A 40 7.98 21.16 12.18
C ALA A 40 9.00 20.08 12.56
N ILE A 41 9.32 19.17 11.65
CA ILE A 41 10.12 17.96 11.95
C ILE A 41 11.31 17.73 11.00
N GLY A 42 11.60 18.67 10.11
CA GLY A 42 12.63 18.55 9.07
C GLY A 42 12.12 17.87 7.80
N ALA A 43 12.92 17.93 6.73
CA ALA A 43 12.57 17.32 5.45
C ALA A 43 12.41 15.80 5.58
N GLN A 44 11.30 15.28 5.07
CA GLN A 44 11.01 13.85 5.15
C GLN A 44 11.61 13.07 3.97
N HIS A 45 12.24 11.94 4.29
CA HIS A 45 12.64 10.94 3.29
C HIS A 45 11.56 9.86 3.21
N TYR A 46 10.81 9.86 2.11
CA TYR A 46 9.75 8.88 1.89
C TYR A 46 10.29 7.61 1.25
N THR A 47 9.86 6.46 1.77
CA THR A 47 10.06 5.17 1.09
C THR A 47 9.31 5.19 -0.25
N PRO A 48 9.95 4.78 -1.36
CA PRO A 48 9.27 4.68 -2.64
C PRO A 48 8.06 3.74 -2.54
N LEU A 49 6.95 4.10 -3.21
CA LEU A 49 5.69 3.34 -3.16
C LEU A 49 5.90 1.85 -3.46
N SER A 50 6.63 1.54 -4.54
CA SER A 50 6.93 0.16 -4.93
C SER A 50 7.68 -0.63 -3.85
N THR A 51 8.64 0.02 -3.18
CA THR A 51 9.42 -0.60 -2.08
C THR A 51 8.52 -0.84 -0.88
N GLY A 52 7.70 0.15 -0.49
CA GLY A 52 6.76 0.01 0.62
C GLY A 52 5.73 -1.08 0.38
N VAL A 53 5.14 -1.14 -0.81
CA VAL A 53 4.16 -2.17 -1.20
C VAL A 53 4.79 -3.55 -1.18
N ALA A 54 5.97 -3.74 -1.77
CA ALA A 54 6.67 -5.02 -1.76
C ALA A 54 6.96 -5.51 -0.33
N ALA A 55 7.52 -4.63 0.52
CA ALA A 55 7.80 -4.95 1.91
C ALA A 55 6.52 -5.32 2.69
N THR A 56 5.40 -4.64 2.41
CA THR A 56 4.11 -4.92 3.05
C THR A 56 3.55 -6.28 2.63
N VAL A 57 3.60 -6.62 1.34
CA VAL A 57 3.17 -7.93 0.83
C VAL A 57 3.99 -9.05 1.47
N ASP A 58 5.32 -8.88 1.54
CA ASP A 58 6.20 -9.87 2.17
C ASP A 58 5.95 -9.99 3.67
N HIS A 59 5.62 -8.90 4.35
CA HIS A 59 5.22 -8.94 5.76
C HIS A 59 3.96 -9.78 5.96
N PHE A 60 2.92 -9.62 5.12
CA PHE A 60 1.71 -10.45 5.20
C PHE A 60 2.00 -11.93 4.92
N ARG A 61 2.82 -12.22 3.89
CA ARG A 61 3.24 -13.61 3.59
C ARG A 61 3.96 -14.23 4.78
N TRP A 62 4.89 -13.50 5.38
CA TRP A 62 5.61 -13.95 6.57
C TRP A 62 4.65 -14.19 7.74
N ALA A 63 3.72 -13.26 8.00
CA ALA A 63 2.77 -13.35 9.10
C ALA A 63 1.82 -14.56 8.95
N ILE A 64 1.37 -14.86 7.73
CA ILE A 64 0.58 -16.07 7.42
C ILE A 64 1.43 -17.32 7.67
N ALA A 65 2.67 -17.34 7.18
CA ALA A 65 3.57 -18.49 7.34
C ALA A 65 3.97 -18.77 8.80
N HIS A 66 3.78 -17.81 9.71
CA HIS A 66 4.08 -17.92 11.14
C HIS A 66 2.83 -17.89 12.03
N ASP A 67 1.66 -18.18 11.46
CA ASP A 67 0.38 -18.26 12.17
C ASP A 67 0.03 -17.00 12.98
N LYS A 68 0.54 -15.83 12.55
CA LYS A 68 0.22 -14.52 13.14
C LYS A 68 -1.09 -13.96 12.62
N ILE A 69 -1.60 -14.49 11.52
CA ILE A 69 -2.86 -14.11 10.90
C ILE A 69 -3.68 -15.36 10.63
N ASP A 70 -4.87 -15.41 11.23
CA ASP A 70 -5.90 -16.38 10.87
C ASP A 70 -6.65 -15.88 9.64
N VAL A 71 -6.22 -16.33 8.46
CA VAL A 71 -6.78 -15.90 7.18
C VAL A 71 -8.25 -16.32 7.04
N ALA A 72 -8.63 -17.48 7.56
CA ALA A 72 -9.99 -17.99 7.47
C ALA A 72 -10.96 -17.11 8.27
N ARG A 73 -10.55 -16.64 9.45
CA ARG A 73 -11.32 -15.70 10.25
C ARG A 73 -11.38 -14.29 9.66
N VAL A 74 -10.35 -13.86 8.94
CA VAL A 74 -10.28 -12.50 8.37
C VAL A 74 -11.08 -12.36 7.07
N LEU A 75 -11.16 -13.43 6.28
CA LEU A 75 -11.79 -13.40 4.96
C LEU A 75 -13.14 -14.14 4.89
N GLY A 76 -13.57 -14.79 5.98
CA GLY A 76 -14.88 -15.43 6.13
C GLY A 76 -15.90 -14.51 6.81
#